data_AF-A0A0C5JAQ2-F1
#
_entry.id   AF-A0A0C5JAQ2-F1
#
_cell.length_a   1.000
_cell.length_b   1.000
_cell.length_c   1.000
_cell.angle_alpha   90.00
_cell.angle_beta   90.00
_cell.angle_gamma   90.00
#
_symmetry.space_group_name_H-M   'P 1'
#
loop_
_entity.id
_entity.type
_entity.pdbx_description
1 polymer ?
#
loop_
_entity_poly.entity_id
_entity_poly.type
_entity_poly.pdbx_seq_one_letter_code
_entity_poly.pdbx_strand_id
1 'polypeptide(L)'
;MKKFTQLAMAAAVIGATSFGAAATPVTNFYFSQSAGIVDPTTDASVDTYFNSGSGLTFGGTSAALPTPLYPTGTAATMSWYGAGANPQNLTNAPSSLAVTTYTSNNNLEVSGNGDGLWNEGEVWRITNLHHHNEALLLGPNANLALLSPLWVADIVANLRIFSDSVGGTLIHQELNSTTQVSFNETYNQNSNVSLCAPPNPHNTACDDIYTDLTPASFAPTYFFYNGTQYELSFGLEAGAGAIIYPDPLRVFTAESFPGDSDVYVTMAWRAVPEPGSLALAGLGLTALAALRRRKNLAA
;
A
#
# COMPACT_ATOMS: atom_id res chain seq x y z
N MET A 1 81.61 15.22 3.68
CA MET A 1 80.88 14.97 4.95
C MET A 1 79.90 16.11 5.21
N LYS A 2 78.61 15.89 4.97
CA LYS A 2 77.52 16.75 5.49
C LYS A 2 76.37 15.83 5.88
N LYS A 3 76.18 15.65 7.18
CA LYS A 3 74.94 15.12 7.77
C LYS A 3 73.99 16.29 7.92
N PHE A 4 72.76 16.15 7.44
CA PHE A 4 71.61 16.85 7.99
C PHE A 4 70.49 15.84 8.16
N THR A 5 70.15 15.63 9.43
CA THR A 5 69.00 14.92 9.99
C THR A 5 67.74 15.78 9.92
N GLN A 6 66.60 15.13 10.23
CA GLN A 6 65.31 15.69 10.67
C GLN A 6 64.36 16.18 9.55
N LEU A 7 63.04 15.99 9.62
CA LEU A 7 62.16 15.61 10.73
C LEU A 7 60.82 15.10 10.14
N ALA A 8 60.17 14.22 10.90
CA ALA A 8 58.89 13.59 10.60
C ALA A 8 57.73 14.59 10.45
N MET A 9 56.79 14.26 9.56
CA MET A 9 55.39 14.64 9.69
C MET A 9 54.55 13.40 9.38
N ALA A 10 54.43 12.52 10.37
CA ALA A 10 53.32 11.59 10.45
C ALA A 10 52.17 12.36 11.13
N ALA A 11 51.25 12.90 10.33
CA ALA A 11 49.99 13.41 10.84
C ALA A 11 49.19 12.22 11.36
N ALA A 12 49.30 11.94 12.66
CA ALA A 12 48.35 11.08 13.35
C ALA A 12 47.03 11.84 13.44
N VAL A 13 46.16 11.63 12.45
CA VAL A 13 44.74 11.97 12.57
C VAL A 13 44.15 10.96 13.56
N ILE A 14 44.30 11.25 14.85
CA ILE A 14 43.46 10.64 15.89
C ILE A 14 42.13 11.39 15.81
N GLY A 15 41.37 11.10 14.75
CA GLY A 15 39.94 11.34 14.75
C GLY A 15 39.37 10.36 15.77
N ALA A 16 39.02 10.86 16.94
CA ALA A 16 38.26 10.12 17.94
C ALA A 16 36.93 9.72 17.29
N THR A 17 36.93 8.54 16.66
CA THR A 17 35.72 7.84 16.27
C THR A 17 35.18 7.23 17.55
N SER A 18 34.46 8.04 18.32
CA SER A 18 33.50 7.50 19.28
C SER A 18 32.42 6.81 18.45
N PHE A 19 32.69 5.57 18.04
CA PHE A 19 31.64 4.66 17.62
C PHE A 19 30.79 4.44 18.87
N GLY A 20 29.73 5.23 19.01
CA GLY A 20 28.64 4.87 19.90
C GLY A 20 28.27 3.44 19.56
N ALA A 21 28.06 2.59 20.57
CA ALA A 21 27.62 1.23 20.35
C ALA A 21 26.44 1.26 19.36
N ALA A 22 26.63 0.68 18.18
CA ALA A 22 25.55 0.60 17.20
C ALA A 22 24.41 -0.14 17.90
N ALA A 23 23.26 0.52 18.03
CA ALA A 23 22.11 -0.13 18.61
C ALA A 23 21.79 -1.36 17.77
N THR A 24 21.53 -2.48 18.44
CA THR A 24 21.12 -3.69 17.75
C THR A 24 19.77 -3.42 17.09
N PRO A 25 19.62 -3.67 15.77
CA PRO A 25 18.34 -3.54 15.10
C PRO A 25 17.27 -4.36 15.81
N VAL A 26 16.04 -3.84 15.81
CA VAL A 26 14.90 -4.59 16.32
C VAL A 26 14.67 -5.81 15.42
N THR A 27 14.25 -6.94 16.01
CA THR A 27 13.99 -8.17 15.27
C THR A 27 12.61 -8.19 14.62
N ASN A 28 11.63 -7.54 15.24
CA ASN A 28 10.24 -7.50 14.81
C ASN A 28 9.54 -6.21 15.24
N PHE A 29 8.61 -5.75 14.41
CA PHE A 29 7.68 -4.67 14.76
C PHE A 29 6.25 -5.19 14.82
N TYR A 30 5.36 -4.35 15.32
CA TYR A 30 3.92 -4.58 15.32
C TYR A 30 3.24 -3.40 14.67
N PHE A 31 2.12 -3.63 14.01
CA PHE A 31 1.37 -2.57 13.36
C PHE A 31 -0.13 -2.66 13.65
N SER A 32 -0.76 -1.50 13.60
CA SER A 32 -2.21 -1.36 13.49
C SER A 32 -2.50 -0.50 12.28
N GLN A 33 -3.25 -1.05 11.32
CA GLN A 33 -3.80 -0.31 10.20
C GLN A 33 -5.29 -0.08 10.41
N SER A 34 -5.74 1.09 10.00
CA SER A 34 -7.15 1.42 9.91
C SER A 34 -7.34 2.33 8.71
N ALA A 35 -8.43 2.13 7.99
CA ALA A 35 -8.70 2.84 6.77
C ALA A 35 -10.20 2.88 6.56
N GLY A 36 -10.65 3.85 5.79
CA GLY A 36 -12.02 3.93 5.37
C GLY A 36 -12.19 4.87 4.19
N ILE A 37 -13.35 4.78 3.60
CA ILE A 37 -13.79 5.54 2.44
C ILE A 37 -14.29 6.88 2.97
N VAL A 38 -13.65 7.96 2.55
CA VAL A 38 -14.25 9.29 2.71
C VAL A 38 -15.34 9.41 1.66
N ASP A 39 -16.52 9.88 2.08
CA ASP A 39 -17.58 10.27 1.15
C ASP A 39 -16.93 11.03 0.00
N PRO A 40 -17.03 10.55 -1.24
CA PRO A 40 -16.52 11.24 -2.40
C PRO A 40 -17.27 12.56 -2.44
N THR A 41 -16.73 13.56 -1.73
CA THR A 41 -17.29 14.89 -1.66
C THR A 41 -17.15 15.43 -3.05
N THR A 42 -18.19 15.18 -3.86
CA THR A 42 -18.54 15.88 -5.06
C THR A 42 -17.30 16.43 -5.74
N ASP A 43 -16.59 15.59 -6.50
CA ASP A 43 -15.89 16.19 -7.61
C ASP A 43 -16.98 17.01 -8.32
N ALA A 44 -16.80 18.34 -8.34
CA ALA A 44 -17.76 19.28 -8.90
C ALA A 44 -17.91 19.09 -10.42
N SER A 45 -17.28 18.05 -10.97
CA SER A 45 -17.59 17.42 -12.23
C SER A 45 -19.07 17.02 -12.27
N VAL A 46 -19.87 17.91 -12.88
CA VAL A 46 -21.24 17.68 -13.36
C VAL A 46 -21.37 16.45 -14.27
N ASP A 47 -20.25 15.84 -14.66
CA ASP A 47 -20.16 14.67 -15.52
C ASP A 47 -20.05 13.34 -14.74
N THR A 48 -19.93 13.35 -13.40
CA THR A 48 -19.99 12.12 -12.57
C THR A 48 -21.40 11.91 -12.00
N TYR A 49 -22.04 10.79 -12.35
CA TYR A 49 -23.47 10.59 -12.09
C TYR A 49 -23.78 10.04 -10.69
N PHE A 50 -22.85 9.33 -10.03
CA PHE A 50 -23.11 8.71 -8.72
C PHE A 50 -22.71 9.65 -7.58
N ASN A 51 -23.69 10.38 -7.06
CA ASN A 51 -23.59 11.11 -5.80
C ASN A 51 -24.65 10.59 -4.81
N SER A 52 -24.71 11.17 -3.61
CA SER A 52 -25.68 10.78 -2.58
C SER A 52 -27.16 10.92 -3.01
N GLY A 53 -27.45 11.73 -4.04
CA GLY A 53 -28.76 11.83 -4.68
C GLY A 53 -29.06 10.73 -5.72
N SER A 54 -28.07 9.93 -6.10
CA SER A 54 -28.13 8.99 -7.23
C SER A 54 -28.12 7.51 -6.82
N GLY A 55 -28.15 7.22 -5.52
CA GLY A 55 -28.15 5.86 -4.98
C GLY A 55 -26.83 5.39 -4.37
N LEU A 56 -25.85 6.27 -4.23
CA LEU A 56 -24.65 5.99 -3.43
C LEU A 56 -25.01 6.04 -1.94
N THR A 57 -24.66 4.99 -1.21
CA THR A 57 -24.88 4.87 0.24
C THR A 57 -23.60 4.50 0.95
N PHE A 58 -23.42 5.03 2.16
CA PHE A 58 -22.25 4.77 3.01
C PHE A 58 -22.68 4.05 4.28
N GLY A 59 -21.91 3.04 4.66
CA GLY A 59 -22.16 2.19 5.81
C GLY A 59 -20.96 2.06 6.74
N GLY A 60 -21.23 1.67 7.99
CA GLY A 60 -20.19 1.40 8.98
C GLY A 60 -19.38 2.65 9.38
N THR A 61 -20.04 3.81 9.50
CA THR A 61 -19.36 5.04 9.94
C THR A 61 -18.71 4.81 11.29
N SER A 62 -17.40 5.09 11.36
CA SER A 62 -16.66 4.93 12.61
C SER A 62 -17.19 5.94 13.63
N ALA A 63 -17.77 5.46 14.73
CA ALA A 63 -18.00 6.30 15.89
C ALA A 63 -16.65 6.86 16.35
N ALA A 64 -16.61 8.14 16.73
CA ALA A 64 -15.42 8.76 17.30
C ALA A 64 -15.02 8.01 18.58
N LEU A 65 -14.11 7.05 18.47
CA LEU A 65 -13.49 6.42 19.62
C LEU A 65 -12.47 7.39 20.24
N PRO A 66 -12.24 7.35 21.55
CA PRO A 66 -11.35 8.30 22.26
C PRO A 66 -9.90 8.33 21.74
N THR A 67 -9.50 7.30 21.00
CA THR A 67 -8.29 7.21 20.19
C THR A 67 -8.74 6.63 18.86
N PRO A 68 -9.15 7.45 17.87
CA PRO A 68 -9.84 6.89 16.73
C PRO A 68 -8.83 6.03 15.99
N LEU A 69 -9.05 4.71 16.06
CA LEU A 69 -8.33 3.72 15.29
C LEU A 69 -8.51 4.17 13.85
N TYR A 70 -9.76 4.23 13.38
CA TYR A 70 -10.17 4.74 12.07
C TYR A 70 -10.06 6.26 11.92
N PRO A 71 -9.73 6.79 10.72
CA PRO A 71 -9.82 8.22 10.46
C PRO A 71 -11.26 8.73 10.61
N THR A 72 -11.42 9.87 11.29
CA THR A 72 -12.74 10.48 11.53
C THR A 72 -13.43 10.81 10.22
N GLY A 73 -14.73 10.54 10.11
CA GLY A 73 -15.52 10.87 8.92
C GLY A 73 -15.36 9.88 7.76
N THR A 74 -14.80 8.70 8.02
CA THR A 74 -14.71 7.61 7.04
C THR A 74 -15.80 6.55 7.26
N ALA A 75 -16.21 5.93 6.17
CA ALA A 75 -17.10 4.78 6.09
C ALA A 75 -16.32 3.49 5.80
N ALA A 76 -16.74 2.37 6.38
CA ALA A 76 -16.13 1.08 6.07
C ALA A 76 -16.63 0.51 4.74
N THR A 77 -17.84 0.90 4.33
CA THR A 77 -18.48 0.40 3.11
C THR A 77 -19.12 1.54 2.31
N MET A 78 -19.05 1.41 1.00
CA MET A 78 -19.76 2.22 0.02
C MET A 78 -20.55 1.29 -0.89
N SER A 79 -21.81 1.60 -1.18
CA SER A 79 -22.66 0.77 -2.03
C SER A 79 -23.44 1.63 -3.02
N TRP A 80 -23.64 1.15 -4.25
CA TRP A 80 -24.35 1.87 -5.30
C TRP A 80 -25.30 0.95 -6.07
N TYR A 81 -26.30 1.56 -6.69
CA TYR A 81 -27.24 0.92 -7.59
C TYR A 81 -27.57 1.86 -8.75
N GLY A 82 -27.77 1.33 -9.95
CA GLY A 82 -28.15 2.13 -11.11
C GLY A 82 -29.39 2.98 -10.84
N ALA A 83 -29.28 4.30 -11.06
CA ALA A 83 -30.39 5.23 -10.87
C ALA A 83 -31.62 4.77 -11.67
N GLY A 84 -32.76 4.62 -10.99
CA GLY A 84 -33.98 4.05 -11.58
C GLY A 84 -34.07 2.52 -11.50
N ALA A 85 -33.42 1.89 -10.51
CA ALA A 85 -33.59 0.51 -10.03
C ALA A 85 -34.64 -0.24 -10.84
N ASN A 86 -34.19 -0.81 -11.96
CA ASN A 86 -35.07 -1.45 -12.92
C ASN A 86 -35.86 -2.54 -12.15
N PRO A 87 -37.20 -2.55 -12.17
CA PRO A 87 -38.01 -3.60 -11.52
C PRO A 87 -37.73 -5.02 -12.06
N GLN A 88 -36.89 -5.15 -13.08
CA GLN A 88 -36.41 -6.41 -13.66
C GLN A 88 -35.20 -7.02 -12.94
N ASN A 89 -34.46 -6.29 -12.09
CA ASN A 89 -33.51 -6.92 -11.16
C ASN A 89 -34.28 -7.38 -9.92
N LEU A 90 -34.78 -8.62 -9.95
CA LEU A 90 -35.65 -9.18 -8.91
C LEU A 90 -35.01 -9.25 -7.52
N THR A 91 -33.67 -9.15 -7.41
CA THR A 91 -32.94 -9.14 -6.14
C THR A 91 -32.54 -7.75 -5.66
N ASN A 92 -32.41 -6.76 -6.58
CA ASN A 92 -31.99 -5.38 -6.30
C ASN A 92 -30.77 -5.28 -5.37
N ALA A 93 -29.82 -6.22 -5.49
CA ALA A 93 -28.59 -6.21 -4.71
C ALA A 93 -27.69 -5.07 -5.21
N PRO A 94 -27.10 -4.26 -4.31
CA PRO A 94 -26.20 -3.18 -4.70
C PRO A 94 -24.78 -3.71 -4.95
N SER A 95 -24.08 -3.13 -5.93
CA SER A 95 -22.63 -3.23 -5.99
C SER A 95 -22.04 -2.50 -4.77
N SER A 96 -20.86 -2.93 -4.31
CA SER A 96 -20.24 -2.34 -3.13
C SER A 96 -18.72 -2.44 -3.10
N LEU A 97 -18.10 -1.47 -2.44
CA LEU A 97 -16.71 -1.49 -2.01
C LEU A 97 -16.69 -1.53 -0.48
N ALA A 98 -15.97 -2.49 0.08
CA ALA A 98 -15.73 -2.62 1.50
C ALA A 98 -14.23 -2.54 1.82
N VAL A 99 -13.90 -1.74 2.84
CA VAL A 99 -12.54 -1.61 3.36
C VAL A 99 -12.43 -2.42 4.64
N THR A 100 -11.58 -3.44 4.62
CA THR A 100 -11.22 -4.22 5.81
C THR A 100 -9.78 -3.94 6.18
N THR A 101 -9.48 -3.68 7.45
CA THR A 101 -8.12 -3.40 7.90
C THR A 101 -7.61 -4.41 8.89
N TYR A 102 -6.29 -4.54 8.93
CA TYR A 102 -5.61 -5.59 9.66
C TYR A 102 -4.58 -5.03 10.64
N THR A 103 -4.23 -5.88 11.60
CA THR A 103 -3.15 -5.64 12.55
C THR A 103 -2.16 -6.80 12.47
N SER A 104 -0.98 -6.60 13.05
CA SER A 104 0.01 -7.67 13.23
C SER A 104 -0.52 -8.91 13.97
N ASN A 105 -1.67 -8.85 14.66
CA ASN A 105 -2.28 -10.00 15.34
C ASN A 105 -3.16 -10.86 14.44
N ASN A 106 -3.48 -10.42 13.21
CA ASN A 106 -4.37 -11.14 12.30
C ASN A 106 -3.68 -12.26 11.49
N ASN A 107 -2.36 -12.41 11.61
CA ASN A 107 -1.49 -13.33 10.84
C ASN A 107 -1.84 -13.39 9.34
N LEU A 108 -1.55 -12.29 8.63
CA LEU A 108 -1.82 -12.14 7.20
C LEU A 108 -0.52 -11.93 6.41
N GLU A 109 0.47 -12.74 6.77
CA GLU A 109 1.74 -12.81 6.08
C GLU A 109 1.55 -13.32 4.65
N VAL A 110 2.12 -12.59 3.69
CA VAL A 110 2.13 -12.94 2.27
C VAL A 110 3.43 -13.66 1.91
N SER A 111 4.54 -13.19 2.50
CA SER A 111 5.88 -13.74 2.27
C SER A 111 6.74 -13.53 3.51
N GLY A 112 7.32 -14.61 4.02
CA GLY A 112 8.18 -14.63 5.20
C GLY A 112 8.37 -16.06 5.71
N ASN A 113 8.50 -16.21 7.04
CA ASN A 113 8.79 -17.48 7.69
C ASN A 113 7.56 -18.18 8.32
N GLY A 114 6.38 -17.55 8.36
CA GLY A 114 5.15 -18.11 8.93
C GLY A 114 5.09 -18.17 10.46
N ASP A 115 5.95 -17.45 11.19
CA ASP A 115 5.98 -17.47 12.66
C ASP A 115 4.95 -16.56 13.34
N GLY A 116 4.20 -15.79 12.54
CA GLY A 116 3.17 -14.87 13.03
C GLY A 116 3.74 -13.60 13.69
N LEU A 117 5.03 -13.32 13.53
CA LEU A 117 5.69 -12.07 13.91
C LEU A 117 6.06 -11.33 12.63
N TRP A 118 5.98 -10.00 12.64
CA TRP A 118 6.37 -9.21 11.47
C TRP A 118 7.86 -8.87 11.52
N ASN A 119 8.68 -9.76 10.97
CA ASN A 119 10.14 -9.65 10.94
C ASN A 119 10.63 -8.83 9.73
N GLU A 120 11.94 -8.51 9.74
CA GLU A 120 12.58 -7.74 8.67
C GLU A 120 12.40 -8.39 7.30
N GLY A 121 11.94 -7.61 6.33
CA GLY A 121 11.75 -8.04 4.94
C GLY A 121 10.47 -8.83 4.67
N GLU A 122 9.68 -9.14 5.70
CA GLU A 122 8.43 -9.87 5.53
C GLU A 122 7.30 -8.96 5.04
N VAL A 123 6.49 -9.49 4.14
CA VAL A 123 5.39 -8.78 3.48
C VAL A 123 4.08 -9.21 4.12
N TRP A 124 3.31 -8.24 4.62
CA TRP A 124 2.06 -8.47 5.34
C TRP A 124 0.92 -7.67 4.71
N ARG A 125 -0.29 -8.23 4.67
CA ARG A 125 -1.50 -7.51 4.26
C ARG A 125 -1.95 -6.59 5.39
N ILE A 126 -2.20 -5.32 5.06
CA ILE A 126 -2.61 -4.30 6.03
C ILE A 126 -4.04 -3.78 5.80
N THR A 127 -4.50 -3.84 4.55
CA THR A 127 -5.85 -3.46 4.13
C THR A 127 -6.32 -4.38 3.01
N ASN A 128 -7.61 -4.71 2.99
CA ASN A 128 -8.29 -5.31 1.85
C ASN A 128 -9.36 -4.34 1.34
N LEU A 129 -9.36 -4.12 0.03
CA LEU A 129 -10.43 -3.51 -0.73
C LEU A 129 -11.22 -4.64 -1.37
N HIS A 130 -12.34 -4.98 -0.76
CA HIS A 130 -13.25 -6.00 -1.27
C HIS A 130 -14.31 -5.33 -2.13
N HIS A 131 -14.35 -5.70 -3.40
CA HIS A 131 -15.34 -5.23 -4.36
C HIS A 131 -16.30 -6.35 -4.70
N HIS A 132 -17.58 -6.06 -4.52
CA HIS A 132 -18.69 -6.88 -4.97
C HIS A 132 -19.39 -6.14 -6.09
N ASN A 133 -19.38 -6.69 -7.31
CA ASN A 133 -20.10 -6.11 -8.43
C ASN A 133 -21.36 -6.91 -8.77
N GLU A 134 -22.42 -6.15 -9.01
CA GLU A 134 -23.70 -6.59 -9.56
C GLU A 134 -23.92 -5.94 -10.92
N ALA A 135 -24.70 -6.59 -11.78
CA ALA A 135 -24.96 -6.07 -13.13
C ALA A 135 -25.58 -4.67 -13.10
N LEU A 136 -24.86 -3.68 -13.62
CA LEU A 136 -25.44 -2.37 -13.88
C LEU A 136 -26.31 -2.40 -15.14
N LEU A 137 -27.59 -2.76 -14.97
CA LEU A 137 -28.58 -2.76 -16.05
C LEU A 137 -29.02 -1.33 -16.39
N LEU A 138 -28.30 -0.74 -17.34
CA LEU A 138 -28.66 0.55 -17.91
C LEU A 138 -29.86 0.48 -18.88
N GLY A 139 -30.72 1.50 -18.87
CA GLY A 139 -31.81 1.60 -19.84
C GLY A 139 -31.29 1.82 -21.28
N PRO A 140 -32.13 1.60 -22.31
CA PRO A 140 -31.73 1.67 -23.73
C PRO A 140 -31.23 3.03 -24.23
N ASN A 141 -31.32 4.09 -23.41
CA ASN A 141 -30.84 5.45 -23.71
C ASN A 141 -29.83 5.95 -22.66
N ALA A 142 -29.21 5.05 -21.90
CA ALA A 142 -28.25 5.46 -20.90
C ALA A 142 -27.00 6.06 -21.54
N ASN A 143 -26.47 7.10 -20.90
CA ASN A 143 -25.22 7.72 -21.33
C ASN A 143 -24.04 6.88 -20.82
N LEU A 144 -23.42 6.11 -21.71
CA LEU A 144 -22.27 5.25 -21.39
C LEU A 144 -21.01 6.03 -20.98
N ALA A 145 -20.94 7.34 -21.29
CA ALA A 145 -19.84 8.18 -20.83
C ALA A 145 -19.80 8.34 -19.31
N LEU A 146 -20.91 8.02 -18.61
CA LEU A 146 -21.02 8.11 -17.16
C LEU A 146 -20.44 6.91 -16.41
N LEU A 147 -19.93 5.90 -17.12
CA LEU A 147 -19.34 4.70 -16.51
C LEU A 147 -17.84 4.82 -16.28
N SER A 148 -17.21 5.91 -16.70
CA SER A 148 -15.75 6.08 -16.67
C SER A 148 -15.36 7.54 -16.37
N PRO A 149 -15.19 7.91 -15.09
CA PRO A 149 -15.40 7.09 -13.90
C PRO A 149 -16.85 7.06 -13.44
N LEU A 150 -17.28 5.91 -12.93
CA LEU A 150 -18.58 5.75 -12.27
C LEU A 150 -18.59 6.54 -10.96
N TRP A 151 -17.53 6.39 -10.16
CA TRP A 151 -17.29 7.13 -8.94
C TRP A 151 -15.78 7.26 -8.71
N VAL A 152 -15.41 8.29 -7.94
CA VAL A 152 -14.04 8.52 -7.47
C VAL A 152 -14.12 8.78 -5.99
N ALA A 153 -13.38 8.03 -5.17
CA ALA A 153 -13.39 8.15 -3.73
C ALA A 153 -11.98 8.20 -3.16
N ASP A 154 -11.84 8.81 -1.99
CA ASP A 154 -10.59 8.82 -1.24
C ASP A 154 -10.62 7.74 -0.16
N ILE A 155 -9.59 6.91 -0.12
CA ILE A 155 -9.32 6.01 0.99
C ILE A 155 -8.34 6.71 1.92
N VAL A 156 -8.80 7.01 3.13
CA VAL A 156 -7.97 7.62 4.18
C VAL A 156 -7.56 6.57 5.18
N ALA A 157 -6.29 6.60 5.57
CA ALA A 157 -5.64 5.60 6.39
C ALA A 157 -4.91 6.21 7.59
N ASN A 158 -4.95 5.51 8.73
CA ASN A 158 -4.05 5.73 9.87
C ASN A 158 -3.23 4.47 10.10
N LEU A 159 -1.92 4.57 9.89
CA LEU A 159 -0.92 3.55 10.18
C LEU A 159 -0.22 3.87 11.50
N ARG A 160 -0.02 2.87 12.35
CA ARG A 160 0.76 2.98 13.58
C ARG A 160 1.69 1.79 13.71
N ILE A 161 2.94 2.06 14.06
CA ILE A 161 3.98 1.05 14.31
C ILE A 161 4.35 1.07 15.78
N PHE A 162 4.51 -0.12 16.35
CA PHE A 162 4.83 -0.35 17.75
C PHE A 162 6.04 -1.25 17.88
N SER A 163 6.80 -1.07 18.97
CA SER A 163 7.91 -1.96 19.33
C SER A 163 7.48 -3.14 20.20
N ASP A 164 6.20 -3.24 20.57
CA ASP A 164 5.65 -4.32 21.39
C ASP A 164 4.31 -4.84 20.86
N SER A 165 4.00 -6.10 21.20
CA SER A 165 2.82 -6.82 20.70
C SER A 165 1.49 -6.33 21.25
N VAL A 166 1.52 -5.51 22.31
CA VAL A 166 0.32 -5.03 23.01
C VAL A 166 -0.11 -3.67 22.47
N GLY A 167 0.60 -3.12 21.47
CA GLY A 167 0.34 -1.78 20.95
C GLY A 167 0.60 -0.69 21.99
N GLY A 168 1.46 -0.95 22.98
CA GLY A 168 1.75 -0.05 24.09
C GLY A 168 2.72 1.05 23.71
N THR A 169 3.85 0.68 23.09
CA THR A 169 4.94 1.61 22.76
C THR A 169 4.86 2.02 21.29
N LEU A 170 4.17 3.12 21.01
CA LEU A 170 4.11 3.73 19.69
C LEU A 170 5.50 4.30 19.31
N ILE A 171 6.04 3.86 18.16
CA ILE A 171 7.34 4.34 17.66
C ILE A 171 7.21 5.18 16.39
N HIS A 172 6.16 4.95 15.60
CA HIS A 172 5.88 5.71 14.39
C HIS A 172 4.39 5.73 14.11
N GLN A 173 3.91 6.81 13.50
CA GLN A 173 2.55 6.90 13.00
C GLN A 173 2.49 7.74 11.73
N GLU A 174 1.62 7.33 10.83
CA GLU A 174 1.24 8.05 9.63
C GLU A 174 -0.28 8.21 9.65
N LEU A 175 -0.74 9.44 9.88
CA LEU A 175 -2.16 9.72 10.10
C LEU A 175 -2.75 10.45 8.90
N ASN A 176 -3.95 10.06 8.53
CA ASN A 176 -4.72 10.61 7.42
C ASN A 176 -3.97 10.54 6.07
N SER A 177 -3.22 9.46 5.84
CA SER A 177 -2.64 9.19 4.53
C SER A 177 -3.77 8.90 3.54
N THR A 178 -3.80 9.59 2.41
CA THR A 178 -4.90 9.51 1.45
C THR A 178 -4.45 8.86 0.14
N THR A 179 -5.27 7.94 -0.36
CA THR A 179 -5.13 7.37 -1.70
C THR A 179 -6.45 7.53 -2.43
N GLN A 180 -6.42 8.15 -3.60
CA GLN A 180 -7.58 8.22 -4.46
C GLN A 180 -7.79 6.88 -5.18
N VAL A 181 -9.03 6.47 -5.31
CA VAL A 181 -9.45 5.30 -6.08
C VAL A 181 -10.61 5.73 -6.96
N SER A 182 -10.47 5.46 -8.24
CA SER A 182 -11.53 5.66 -9.23
C SER A 182 -12.00 4.31 -9.72
N PHE A 183 -13.31 4.17 -9.95
CA PHE A 183 -13.88 2.95 -10.48
C PHE A 183 -14.59 3.23 -11.80
N ASN A 184 -14.20 2.47 -12.81
CA ASN A 184 -14.81 2.48 -14.12
C ASN A 184 -15.58 1.18 -14.29
N GLU A 185 -16.91 1.28 -14.31
CA GLU A 185 -17.78 0.18 -14.70
C GLU A 185 -17.69 0.02 -16.21
N THR A 186 -17.64 -1.20 -16.71
CA THR A 186 -17.69 -1.44 -18.14
C THR A 186 -19.10 -1.78 -18.60
N TYR A 187 -19.45 -1.34 -19.82
CA TYR A 187 -20.75 -1.65 -20.37
C TYR A 187 -20.80 -3.11 -20.85
N ASN A 188 -21.59 -3.90 -20.14
CA ASN A 188 -21.57 -5.35 -20.15
C ASN A 188 -22.81 -6.00 -20.81
N GLN A 189 -23.72 -5.19 -21.37
CA GLN A 189 -24.96 -5.74 -21.92
C GLN A 189 -24.67 -6.66 -23.11
N ASN A 190 -25.24 -7.88 -23.03
CA ASN A 190 -25.17 -8.97 -24.00
C ASN A 190 -23.91 -9.85 -23.96
N SER A 191 -23.09 -9.76 -22.90
CA SER A 191 -21.97 -10.69 -22.64
C SER A 191 -20.98 -10.87 -23.81
N ASN A 192 -20.84 -9.85 -24.65
CA ASN A 192 -20.03 -9.95 -25.85
C ASN A 192 -18.62 -9.40 -25.61
N VAL A 193 -17.72 -10.28 -25.19
CA VAL A 193 -16.28 -10.03 -24.95
C VAL A 193 -15.60 -9.30 -26.13
N SER A 194 -16.08 -9.49 -27.37
CA SER A 194 -15.50 -8.84 -28.55
C SER A 194 -15.78 -7.34 -28.67
N LEU A 195 -16.69 -6.81 -27.85
CA LEU A 195 -17.00 -5.37 -27.77
C LEU A 195 -16.22 -4.65 -26.67
N CYS A 196 -15.47 -5.38 -25.84
CA CYS A 196 -14.69 -4.80 -24.76
C CYS A 196 -13.44 -4.11 -25.31
N ALA A 197 -13.18 -2.90 -24.84
CA ALA A 197 -11.91 -2.24 -25.08
C ALA A 197 -10.80 -3.03 -24.37
N PRO A 198 -9.71 -3.42 -25.07
CA PRO A 198 -8.57 -4.04 -24.41
C PRO A 198 -7.90 -3.09 -23.40
N PRO A 199 -7.31 -3.61 -22.32
CA PRO A 199 -7.22 -5.03 -21.96
C PRO A 199 -8.48 -5.55 -21.22
N ASN A 200 -8.79 -6.83 -21.40
CA ASN A 200 -9.85 -7.57 -20.70
C ASN A 200 -9.29 -8.93 -20.22
N PRO A 201 -8.36 -8.91 -19.25
CA PRO A 201 -7.53 -10.07 -18.91
C PRO A 201 -8.32 -11.29 -18.40
N HIS A 202 -9.51 -11.12 -17.83
CA HIS A 202 -10.32 -12.28 -17.42
C HIS A 202 -11.11 -12.91 -18.57
N ASN A 203 -11.15 -12.27 -19.74
CA ASN A 203 -11.99 -12.66 -20.88
C ASN A 203 -13.49 -12.75 -20.53
N THR A 204 -13.96 -11.90 -19.61
CA THR A 204 -15.38 -11.80 -19.23
C THR A 204 -16.12 -10.73 -20.05
N ALA A 205 -17.39 -10.49 -19.71
CA ALA A 205 -18.35 -9.72 -20.50
C ALA A 205 -17.98 -8.23 -20.68
N CYS A 206 -17.20 -7.65 -19.77
CA CYS A 206 -16.06 -6.74 -19.90
C CYS A 206 -15.49 -6.57 -18.47
N ASP A 207 -14.17 -6.52 -18.28
CA ASP A 207 -13.62 -6.32 -16.92
C ASP A 207 -13.85 -4.90 -16.43
N ASP A 208 -14.37 -4.75 -15.21
CA ASP A 208 -14.37 -3.45 -14.52
C ASP A 208 -12.98 -3.09 -14.04
N ILE A 209 -12.73 -1.79 -13.89
CA ILE A 209 -11.37 -1.27 -13.73
C ILE A 209 -11.32 -0.27 -12.60
N TYR A 210 -10.47 -0.54 -11.62
CA TYR A 210 -9.98 0.49 -10.71
C TYR A 210 -8.82 1.25 -11.32
N THR A 211 -8.94 2.58 -11.34
CA THR A 211 -7.90 3.52 -11.79
C THR A 211 -7.52 4.49 -10.68
N ASP A 212 -6.56 5.36 -10.98
CA ASP A 212 -6.12 6.48 -10.13
C ASP A 212 -5.53 6.10 -8.76
N LEU A 213 -5.27 4.80 -8.55
CA LEU A 213 -4.36 4.31 -7.53
C LEU A 213 -2.96 4.88 -7.81
N THR A 214 -2.61 6.00 -7.17
CA THR A 214 -1.34 6.66 -7.51
C THR A 214 -0.16 5.87 -6.94
N PRO A 215 0.89 5.58 -7.73
CA PRO A 215 2.10 4.95 -7.21
C PRO A 215 2.78 5.77 -6.09
N ALA A 216 2.56 7.08 -6.07
CA ALA A 216 3.05 7.97 -5.01
C ALA A 216 2.41 7.66 -3.64
N SER A 217 1.17 7.17 -3.61
CA SER A 217 0.52 6.68 -2.39
C SER A 217 1.21 5.43 -1.79
N PHE A 218 2.08 4.76 -2.56
CA PHE A 218 2.87 3.62 -2.12
C PHE A 218 4.36 3.95 -1.98
N ALA A 219 4.73 5.23 -1.93
CA ALA A 219 6.10 5.65 -1.69
C ALA A 219 6.59 5.16 -0.32
N PRO A 220 7.88 4.77 -0.17
CA PRO A 220 8.38 4.32 1.12
C PRO A 220 8.35 5.42 2.19
N THR A 221 7.98 5.04 3.41
CA THR A 221 8.02 5.90 4.60
C THR A 221 9.23 5.54 5.46
N TYR A 222 9.85 6.52 6.13
CA TYR A 222 11.02 6.29 6.97
C TYR A 222 10.78 6.75 8.41
N PHE A 223 11.36 6.03 9.37
CA PHE A 223 11.32 6.41 10.78
C PHE A 223 12.61 6.00 11.50
N PHE A 224 12.89 6.64 12.64
CA PHE A 224 14.05 6.32 13.47
C PHE A 224 13.60 5.66 14.76
N TYR A 225 14.27 4.57 15.13
CA TYR A 225 14.06 3.92 16.42
C TYR A 225 15.38 3.38 16.96
N ASN A 226 15.70 3.72 18.21
CA ASN A 226 16.97 3.40 18.87
C ASN A 226 18.22 3.78 18.05
N GLY A 227 18.17 4.87 17.27
CA GLY A 227 19.32 5.32 16.45
C GLY A 227 19.46 4.62 15.09
N THR A 228 18.67 3.60 14.81
CA THR A 228 18.59 2.96 13.48
C THR A 228 17.46 3.59 12.67
N GLN A 229 17.70 3.88 11.39
CA GLN A 229 16.65 4.27 10.45
C GLN A 229 16.00 3.00 9.88
N TYR A 230 14.68 3.01 9.80
CA TYR A 230 13.88 1.95 9.19
C TYR A 230 13.11 2.52 8.01
N GLU A 231 12.85 1.66 7.04
CA GLU A 231 12.05 1.95 5.84
C GLU A 231 10.82 1.03 5.86
N LEU A 232 9.65 1.61 5.62
CA LEU A 232 8.41 0.92 5.30
C LEU A 232 8.21 0.97 3.78
N SER A 233 8.02 -0.16 3.15
CA SER A 233 7.70 -0.26 1.72
C SER A 233 6.27 -0.76 1.57
N PHE A 234 5.51 -0.15 0.67
CA PHE A 234 4.13 -0.51 0.40
C PHE A 234 3.97 -1.10 -0.99
N GLY A 235 2.94 -1.91 -1.17
CA GLY A 235 2.63 -2.54 -2.45
C GLY A 235 1.18 -2.95 -2.54
N LEU A 236 0.84 -3.53 -3.69
CA LEU A 236 -0.46 -4.14 -3.93
C LEU A 236 -0.30 -5.61 -4.26
N GLU A 237 -1.22 -6.41 -3.76
CA GLU A 237 -1.34 -7.83 -4.04
C GLU A 237 -2.74 -8.12 -4.57
N ALA A 238 -2.80 -8.84 -5.69
CA ALA A 238 -4.06 -9.29 -6.27
C ALA A 238 -4.64 -10.42 -5.41
N GLY A 239 -5.87 -10.24 -4.94
CA GLY A 239 -6.64 -11.28 -4.28
C GLY A 239 -7.45 -12.13 -5.25
N ALA A 240 -8.51 -12.76 -4.74
CA ALA A 240 -9.46 -13.47 -5.59
C ALA A 240 -10.10 -12.48 -6.58
N GLY A 241 -10.33 -12.90 -7.83
CA GLY A 241 -11.07 -12.11 -8.83
C GLY A 241 -10.42 -10.82 -9.34
N ALA A 242 -9.22 -10.48 -8.85
CA ALA A 242 -8.49 -9.28 -9.24
C ALA A 242 -7.24 -9.60 -10.07
N ILE A 243 -6.92 -8.75 -11.04
CA ILE A 243 -5.65 -8.77 -11.77
C ILE A 243 -5.04 -7.37 -11.77
N ILE A 244 -3.80 -7.25 -11.30
CA ILE A 244 -3.08 -5.96 -11.20
C ILE A 244 -2.14 -5.79 -12.40
N TYR A 245 -2.28 -4.68 -13.11
CA TYR A 245 -1.35 -4.22 -14.14
C TYR A 245 -0.55 -3.03 -13.59
N PRO A 246 0.79 -3.05 -13.61
CA PRO A 246 1.59 -2.04 -12.94
C PRO A 246 1.82 -0.74 -13.75
N ASP A 247 1.51 -0.69 -15.04
CA ASP A 247 1.80 0.48 -15.90
C ASP A 247 0.75 0.72 -17.01
N PRO A 248 -0.11 1.76 -16.89
CA PRO A 248 -0.43 2.45 -15.63
C PRO A 248 -1.07 1.50 -14.62
N LEU A 249 -0.95 1.80 -13.32
CA LEU A 249 -1.53 0.98 -12.25
C LEU A 249 -3.05 0.86 -12.43
N ARG A 250 -3.50 -0.35 -12.74
CA ARG A 250 -4.91 -0.69 -12.95
C ARG A 250 -5.20 -2.01 -12.26
N VAL A 251 -6.36 -2.10 -11.64
CA VAL A 251 -6.88 -3.39 -11.16
C VAL A 251 -8.10 -3.74 -11.98
N PHE A 252 -8.02 -4.87 -12.67
CA PHE A 252 -9.15 -5.45 -13.39
C PHE A 252 -9.88 -6.38 -12.45
N THR A 253 -11.20 -6.33 -12.46
CA THR A 253 -12.06 -7.23 -11.70
C THR A 253 -12.93 -7.98 -12.68
N ALA A 254 -12.91 -9.31 -12.61
CA ALA A 254 -13.72 -10.14 -13.47
C ALA A 254 -15.19 -9.77 -13.32
N GLU A 255 -15.84 -9.59 -14.45
CA GLU A 255 -17.27 -9.46 -14.46
C GLU A 255 -17.93 -10.83 -14.39
N SER A 256 -18.46 -11.14 -13.22
CA SER A 256 -19.38 -12.25 -13.01
C SER A 256 -20.64 -11.69 -12.35
N PHE A 257 -21.79 -12.34 -12.51
CA PHE A 257 -23.04 -11.88 -11.90
C PHE A 257 -23.50 -12.88 -10.84
N PRO A 258 -23.21 -12.63 -9.54
CA PRO A 258 -22.34 -11.57 -9.00
C PRO A 258 -20.84 -11.88 -9.13
N GLY A 259 -20.01 -10.84 -9.01
CA GLY A 259 -18.56 -10.94 -9.14
C GLY A 259 -17.85 -10.31 -7.96
N ASP A 260 -17.03 -11.11 -7.28
CA ASP A 260 -16.24 -10.66 -6.14
C ASP A 260 -14.78 -10.51 -6.53
N SER A 261 -14.16 -9.45 -6.04
CA SER A 261 -12.74 -9.22 -6.20
C SER A 261 -12.11 -8.61 -4.95
N ASP A 262 -10.88 -8.99 -4.65
CA ASP A 262 -10.12 -8.50 -3.52
C ASP A 262 -8.81 -7.87 -3.99
N VAL A 263 -8.49 -6.70 -3.46
CA VAL A 263 -7.19 -6.05 -3.64
C VAL A 263 -6.59 -5.77 -2.28
N TYR A 264 -5.42 -6.33 -2.02
CA TYR A 264 -4.74 -6.13 -0.76
C TYR A 264 -3.67 -5.04 -0.89
N VAL A 265 -3.62 -4.16 0.10
CA VAL A 265 -2.45 -3.31 0.36
C VAL A 265 -1.50 -4.09 1.25
N THR A 266 -0.25 -4.19 0.83
CA THR A 266 0.80 -4.90 1.55
C THR A 266 1.84 -3.93 2.09
N MET A 267 2.47 -4.30 3.20
CA MET A 267 3.56 -3.54 3.82
C MET A 267 4.70 -4.48 4.22
N ALA A 268 5.93 -4.01 4.04
CA ALA A 268 7.14 -4.64 4.56
C ALA A 268 8.02 -3.58 5.23
N TRP A 269 8.94 -4.01 6.09
CA TRP A 269 9.93 -3.11 6.67
C TRP A 269 11.35 -3.64 6.53
N ARG A 270 12.33 -2.73 6.54
CA ARG A 270 13.75 -3.08 6.68
C ARG A 270 14.53 -2.04 7.46
N ALA A 271 15.61 -2.46 8.10
CA ALA A 271 16.60 -1.55 8.65
C ALA A 271 17.44 -0.95 7.50
N VAL A 272 17.58 0.36 7.49
CA VAL A 272 18.45 1.08 6.55
C VAL A 272 19.86 1.08 7.15
N PRO A 273 20.85 0.42 6.51
CA PRO A 273 22.21 0.40 7.02
C PRO A 273 22.78 1.83 7.09
N GLU A 274 23.41 2.17 8.22
CA GLU A 274 24.07 3.47 8.32
C GLU A 274 25.16 3.59 7.25
N PRO A 275 25.31 4.77 6.61
CA PRO A 275 26.39 5.00 5.63
C PRO A 275 27.78 4.66 6.19
N GLY A 276 27.99 4.84 7.50
CA GLY A 276 29.22 4.50 8.20
C GLY A 276 29.56 3.01 8.20
N SER A 277 28.57 2.13 8.32
CA SER A 277 28.75 0.67 8.26
C SER A 277 29.27 0.21 6.90
N LEU A 278 28.75 0.81 5.82
CA LEU A 278 29.22 0.53 4.46
C LEU A 278 30.63 1.06 4.23
N ALA A 279 30.92 2.27 4.72
CA ALA A 279 32.27 2.82 4.66
C ALA A 279 33.28 1.97 5.45
N LEU A 280 32.92 1.48 6.63
CA LEU A 280 33.78 0.63 7.46
C LEU A 280 33.99 -0.75 6.83
N ALA A 281 32.95 -1.36 6.25
CA ALA A 281 33.08 -2.60 5.49
C ALA A 281 34.01 -2.41 4.27
N GLY A 282 33.86 -1.30 3.54
CA GLY A 282 34.74 -0.93 2.45
C GLY A 282 36.20 -0.70 2.90
N LEU A 283 36.41 -0.02 4.03
CA LEU A 283 37.72 0.18 4.63
C LEU A 283 38.34 -1.14 5.13
N GLY A 284 37.52 -2.02 5.71
CA GLY A 284 37.94 -3.34 6.16
C GLY A 284 38.39 -4.23 4.99
N LEU A 285 37.62 -4.25 3.90
CA LEU A 285 37.96 -4.99 2.68
C LEU A 285 39.20 -4.43 1.98
N THR A 286 39.34 -3.11 1.90
CA THR A 286 40.54 -2.47 1.32
C THR A 286 41.78 -2.72 2.19
N ALA A 287 41.66 -2.69 3.52
CA ALA A 287 42.72 -3.07 4.45
C ALA A 287 43.11 -4.54 4.30
N LEU A 288 42.15 -5.46 4.16
CA LEU A 288 42.39 -6.88 3.91
C LEU A 288 43.10 -7.12 2.57
N ALA A 289 42.67 -6.43 1.51
CA ALA A 289 43.31 -6.49 0.19
C ALA A 289 44.75 -5.95 0.23
N ALA A 290 45.00 -4.87 0.97
CA ALA A 290 46.34 -4.32 1.18
C ALA A 290 47.26 -5.28 1.97
N LEU A 291 46.72 -5.96 2.99
CA LEU A 291 47.45 -6.99 3.74
C LEU A 291 47.79 -8.21 2.87
N ARG A 292 46.90 -8.60 1.95
CA ARG A 292 47.14 -9.70 1.00
C ARG A 292 48.26 -9.38 0.00
N ARG A 293 48.37 -8.12 -0.46
CA ARG A 293 49.49 -7.68 -1.31
C ARG A 293 50.85 -7.73 -0.61
N ARG A 294 50.90 -7.46 0.71
CA ARG A 294 52.15 -7.53 1.47
C ARG A 294 52.72 -8.95 1.59
N LYS A 295 51.87 -9.98 1.60
CA LYS A 295 52.34 -11.39 1.65
C LYS A 295 52.94 -11.88 0.33
N ASN A 296 52.55 -11.32 -0.81
CA ASN A 296 53.05 -11.74 -2.13
C ASN A 296 54.32 -11.01 -2.59
N LEU A 297 54.81 -10.03 -1.83
CA LEU A 297 56.06 -9.29 -2.11
C LEU A 297 57.25 -9.83 -1.31
N ALA A 298 57.06 -10.91 -0.54
CA ALA A 298 58.07 -11.52 0.33
C ALA A 298 58.55 -12.90 -0.15
N ALA A 299 58.45 -13.18 -1.45
CA ALA A 299 59.02 -14.37 -2.10
C ALA A 299 59.98 -13.97 -3.21
#